data_AF-A0A1G5A4C3-F1
#
_entry.id   AF-A0A1G5A4C3-F1
#
_cell.length_a   1.000
_cell.length_b   1.000
_cell.length_c   1.000
_cell.angle_alpha   90.00
_cell.angle_beta   90.00
_cell.angle_gamma   90.00
#
_symmetry.space_group_name_H-M   'P 1'
#
loop_
_entity.id
_entity.type
_entity.pdbx_description
1 polymer ?
#
loop_
_entity_poly.entity_id
_entity_poly.type
_entity_poly.pdbx_seq_one_letter_code
_entity_poly.pdbx_strand_id
1 'polypeptide(L)'
;MAKRKIDNSLYHFLLGAISNALPLEFAIRASELRYPEALARLKDIDKEIRECLLGWGARKEEIDAEELIDYAWDLLQIGAPRVRLHGRLIHPEIAEILNRCTSEIHSKINLKDDDLELPAAKYFRACDLLKGNDIRELLLASEECLRDAKSYGKNDDIEFNKFVRIRRVREPIRLHPSVEIAGDHTEAGERRLWLAVKIDSIFDALDIEQQIDEFLYQLALNREWNAPGDAVSSALFNKLLGKGVAGDMSEDGVARIDGIAAVLAGLYCRDLRKRNGLRLVDAKKETLEIYKASDDAVAKNYKQVNAKIKKYIEKFEAGVMVDSV
;
A
#
# COMPACT_ATOMS: atom_id res chain seq x y z
N MET A 1 -22.96 26.63 -18.74
CA MET A 1 -22.12 25.66 -19.47
C MET A 1 -21.95 24.43 -18.60
N ALA A 2 -22.32 23.24 -19.06
CA ALA A 2 -22.10 22.00 -18.30
C ALA A 2 -20.59 21.76 -18.15
N LYS A 3 -20.10 21.55 -16.92
CA LYS A 3 -18.69 21.18 -16.69
C LYS A 3 -18.36 19.96 -17.55
N ARG A 4 -17.35 20.07 -18.40
CA ARG A 4 -16.84 18.93 -19.20
C ARG A 4 -16.47 17.81 -18.23
N LYS A 5 -17.02 16.62 -18.44
CA LYS A 5 -16.64 15.42 -17.67
C LYS A 5 -15.16 15.16 -17.97
N ILE A 6 -14.33 15.14 -16.93
CA ILE A 6 -12.91 14.80 -17.07
C ILE A 6 -12.85 13.29 -17.32
N ASP A 7 -12.26 12.90 -18.45
CA ASP A 7 -12.15 11.52 -18.90
C ASP A 7 -10.88 11.40 -19.75
N ASN A 8 -9.73 11.33 -19.09
CA ASN A 8 -8.40 11.19 -19.71
C ASN A 8 -7.48 10.30 -18.87
N SER A 9 -6.34 9.90 -19.43
CA SER A 9 -5.40 8.96 -18.79
C SER A 9 -4.87 9.44 -17.44
N LEU A 10 -4.60 10.74 -17.30
CA LEU A 10 -4.15 11.33 -16.04
C LEU A 10 -5.22 11.25 -14.93
N TYR A 11 -6.49 11.49 -15.29
CA TYR A 11 -7.63 11.31 -14.39
C TYR A 11 -7.74 9.86 -13.94
N HIS A 12 -7.76 8.90 -14.86
CA HIS A 12 -7.91 7.48 -14.51
C HIS A 12 -6.74 6.94 -13.70
N PHE A 13 -5.51 7.39 -13.99
CA PHE A 13 -4.33 7.03 -13.19
C PHE A 13 -4.43 7.53 -11.75
N LEU A 14 -4.83 8.79 -11.53
CA LEU A 14 -5.07 9.34 -10.20
C LEU A 14 -6.16 8.56 -9.44
N LEU A 15 -7.26 8.28 -10.13
CA LEU A 15 -8.41 7.54 -9.59
C LEU A 15 -8.00 6.16 -9.09
N GLY A 16 -7.26 5.40 -9.91
CA GLY A 16 -6.76 4.07 -9.56
C GLY A 16 -5.79 4.12 -8.38
N ALA A 17 -4.74 4.94 -8.48
CA ALA A 17 -3.69 5.03 -7.46
C ALA A 17 -4.25 5.36 -6.07
N ILE A 18 -5.15 6.35 -5.98
CA ILE A 18 -5.72 6.75 -4.69
C ILE A 18 -6.75 5.74 -4.19
N SER A 19 -7.60 5.20 -5.07
CA SER A 19 -8.56 4.16 -4.68
C SER A 19 -7.86 2.94 -4.09
N ASN A 20 -6.69 2.58 -4.61
CA ASN A 20 -5.86 1.50 -4.09
C ASN A 20 -5.23 1.85 -2.73
N ALA A 21 -4.85 3.12 -2.51
CA ALA A 21 -4.22 3.57 -1.26
C ALA A 21 -5.22 3.77 -0.10
N LEU A 22 -6.46 4.20 -0.37
CA LEU A 22 -7.43 4.57 0.66
C LEU A 22 -7.72 3.45 1.69
N PRO A 23 -7.87 2.16 1.31
CA PRO A 23 -8.05 1.07 2.27
C PRO A 23 -6.94 1.00 3.32
N LEU A 24 -5.67 1.16 2.91
CA LEU A 24 -4.53 1.22 3.83
C LEU A 24 -4.68 2.41 4.77
N GLU A 25 -5.01 3.59 4.25
CA GLU A 25 -5.14 4.78 5.07
C GLU A 25 -6.24 4.64 6.14
N PHE A 26 -7.38 4.02 5.80
CA PHE A 26 -8.42 3.71 6.78
C PHE A 26 -7.97 2.66 7.80
N ALA A 27 -7.31 1.60 7.35
CA ALA A 27 -6.77 0.55 8.21
C ALA A 27 -5.78 1.10 9.24
N ILE A 28 -4.90 2.03 8.83
CA ILE A 28 -3.96 2.71 9.73
C ILE A 28 -4.73 3.47 10.82
N ARG A 29 -5.69 4.34 10.45
CA ARG A 29 -6.43 5.14 11.46
C ARG A 29 -7.32 4.28 12.37
N ALA A 30 -7.86 3.18 11.85
CA ALA A 30 -8.62 2.22 12.65
C ALA A 30 -7.69 1.51 13.66
N SER A 31 -6.51 1.10 13.22
CA SER A 31 -5.47 0.50 14.05
C SER A 31 -4.97 1.45 15.14
N GLU A 32 -4.73 2.72 14.81
CA GLU A 32 -4.35 3.76 15.79
C GLU A 32 -5.37 3.94 16.91
N LEU A 33 -6.66 3.79 16.59
CA LEU A 33 -7.73 3.96 17.55
C LEU A 33 -7.94 2.72 18.42
N ARG A 34 -7.81 1.53 17.84
CA ARG A 34 -8.22 0.28 18.50
C ARG A 34 -7.07 -0.57 19.01
N TYR A 35 -5.93 -0.54 18.32
CA TYR A 35 -4.77 -1.38 18.55
C TYR A 35 -3.48 -0.54 18.68
N PRO A 36 -3.45 0.52 19.53
CA PRO A 36 -2.29 1.41 19.63
C PRO A 36 -1.04 0.70 20.18
N GLU A 37 -1.20 -0.28 21.07
CA GLU A 37 -0.09 -1.04 21.65
C GLU A 37 0.55 -1.97 20.61
N ALA A 38 -0.26 -2.66 19.80
CA ALA A 38 0.24 -3.48 18.69
C ALA A 38 0.98 -2.64 17.65
N LEU A 39 0.48 -1.43 17.33
CA LEU A 39 1.21 -0.50 16.46
C LEU A 39 2.51 0.01 17.08
N ALA A 40 2.54 0.25 18.40
CA ALA A 40 3.77 0.62 19.10
C ALA A 40 4.80 -0.50 19.01
N ARG A 41 4.38 -1.75 19.24
CA ARG A 41 5.24 -2.93 19.08
C ARG A 41 5.80 -3.03 17.66
N LEU A 42 4.99 -2.82 16.63
CA LEU A 42 5.48 -2.80 15.24
C LEU A 42 6.55 -1.72 15.00
N LYS A 43 6.41 -0.53 15.62
CA LYS A 43 7.43 0.53 15.53
C LYS A 43 8.72 0.16 16.23
N ASP A 44 8.64 -0.54 17.35
CA ASP A 44 9.82 -1.03 18.06
C ASP A 44 10.57 -2.06 17.21
N ILE A 45 9.85 -2.97 16.57
CA ILE A 45 10.42 -3.95 15.62
C ILE A 45 11.07 -3.25 14.42
N ASP A 46 10.41 -2.23 13.85
CA ASP A 46 10.97 -1.44 12.74
C ASP A 46 12.30 -0.78 13.12
N LYS A 47 12.39 -0.28 14.35
CA LYS A 47 13.61 0.28 14.92
C LYS A 47 14.68 -0.79 15.14
N GLU A 48 14.32 -1.94 15.70
CA GLU A 48 15.24 -3.07 15.88
C GLU A 48 15.82 -3.57 14.55
N ILE A 49 14.99 -3.68 13.50
CA ILE A 49 15.43 -4.01 12.14
C ILE A 49 16.47 -3.00 11.66
N ARG A 50 16.19 -1.69 11.79
CA ARG A 50 17.12 -0.64 11.37
C ARG A 50 18.45 -0.71 12.13
N GLU A 51 18.39 -0.87 13.45
CA GLU A 51 19.60 -0.99 14.29
C GLU A 51 20.41 -2.24 13.96
N CYS A 52 19.74 -3.36 13.69
CA CYS A 52 20.33 -4.60 13.26
C CYS A 52 21.03 -4.47 11.89
N LEU A 53 20.39 -3.86 10.89
CA LEU A 53 21.01 -3.60 9.58
C LEU A 53 22.28 -2.74 9.69
N LEU A 54 22.24 -1.69 10.51
CA LEU A 54 23.41 -0.85 10.81
C LEU A 54 24.51 -1.65 11.51
N GLY A 55 24.15 -2.50 12.48
CA GLY A 55 25.09 -3.38 13.21
C GLY A 55 25.78 -4.39 12.31
N TRP A 56 25.12 -4.85 11.25
CA TRP A 56 25.68 -5.74 10.23
C TRP A 56 26.44 -5.02 9.11
N GLY A 57 26.55 -3.68 9.17
CA GLY A 57 27.44 -2.90 8.30
C GLY A 57 26.75 -2.19 7.13
N ALA A 58 25.42 -2.21 7.02
CA ALA A 58 24.73 -1.38 6.03
C ALA A 58 24.85 0.11 6.41
N ARG A 59 25.05 0.99 5.42
CA ARG A 59 25.04 2.44 5.67
C ARG A 59 23.61 2.97 5.74
N LYS A 60 23.40 4.06 6.48
CA LYS A 60 22.09 4.69 6.61
C LYS A 60 21.52 5.11 5.24
N GLU A 61 22.36 5.68 4.39
CA GLU A 61 21.99 6.13 3.05
C GLU A 61 21.53 4.95 2.17
N GLU A 62 22.15 3.79 2.33
CA GLU A 62 21.78 2.56 1.60
C GLU A 62 20.46 1.99 2.11
N ILE A 63 20.27 1.97 3.43
CA ILE A 63 19.01 1.53 4.05
C ILE A 63 17.84 2.34 3.53
N ASP A 64 18.00 3.67 3.45
CA ASP A 64 16.94 4.58 3.03
C ASP A 64 16.77 4.57 1.49
N ALA A 65 17.86 4.52 0.70
CA ALA A 65 17.80 4.59 -0.77
C ALA A 65 17.31 3.28 -1.44
N GLU A 66 17.58 2.14 -0.82
CA GLU A 66 17.17 0.81 -1.29
C GLU A 66 15.98 0.23 -0.50
N GLU A 67 15.36 1.05 0.36
CA GLU A 67 14.19 0.66 1.16
C GLU A 67 14.40 -0.67 1.93
N LEU A 68 15.61 -0.90 2.46
CA LEU A 68 16.01 -2.20 3.03
C LEU A 68 15.14 -2.64 4.22
N ILE A 69 14.52 -1.68 4.91
CA ILE A 69 13.56 -1.97 5.98
C ILE A 69 12.28 -2.61 5.44
N ASP A 70 11.78 -2.17 4.27
CA ASP A 70 10.60 -2.76 3.65
C ASP A 70 10.91 -4.19 3.21
N TYR A 71 12.09 -4.42 2.66
CA TYR A 71 12.60 -5.76 2.33
C TYR A 71 12.69 -6.68 3.55
N ALA A 72 13.22 -6.17 4.67
CA ALA A 72 13.31 -6.95 5.90
C ALA A 72 11.91 -7.30 6.43
N TRP A 73 10.97 -6.35 6.40
CA TRP A 73 9.57 -6.62 6.77
C TRP A 73 8.92 -7.67 5.88
N ASP A 74 9.12 -7.61 4.56
CA ASP A 74 8.59 -8.60 3.64
C ASP A 74 9.14 -10.01 3.96
N LEU A 75 10.45 -10.13 4.18
CA LEU A 75 11.06 -11.40 4.58
C LEU A 75 10.53 -11.92 5.92
N LEU A 76 10.30 -11.02 6.88
CA LEU A 76 9.84 -11.36 8.23
C LEU A 76 8.35 -11.73 8.29
N GLN A 77 7.50 -11.00 7.58
CA GLN A 77 6.04 -11.15 7.61
C GLN A 77 5.53 -12.14 6.56
N ILE A 78 6.17 -12.18 5.39
CA ILE A 78 5.68 -12.92 4.20
C ILE A 78 6.61 -14.10 3.88
N GLY A 79 7.90 -14.02 4.25
CA GLY A 79 8.91 -15.02 3.93
C GLY A 79 9.59 -14.83 2.57
N ALA A 80 9.22 -13.78 1.83
CA ALA A 80 9.80 -13.43 0.54
C ALA A 80 9.64 -11.93 0.27
N PRO A 81 10.61 -11.28 -0.42
CA PRO A 81 10.52 -9.86 -0.75
C PRO A 81 9.40 -9.60 -1.78
N ARG A 82 8.56 -8.60 -1.53
CA ARG A 82 7.49 -8.16 -2.46
C ARG A 82 7.90 -6.84 -3.09
N VAL A 83 8.68 -6.93 -4.15
CA VAL A 83 9.30 -5.75 -4.78
C VAL A 83 8.34 -5.11 -5.78
N ARG A 84 7.94 -3.84 -5.59
CA ARG A 84 7.34 -3.01 -6.67
C ARG A 84 8.40 -2.36 -7.58
N LEU A 85 9.64 -2.25 -7.09
CA LEU A 85 10.80 -1.75 -7.84
C LEU A 85 11.26 -2.79 -8.87
N HIS A 86 10.61 -2.81 -10.03
CA HIS A 86 11.10 -3.58 -11.18
C HIS A 86 12.56 -3.19 -11.48
N GLY A 87 13.42 -4.19 -11.65
CA GLY A 87 14.75 -4.01 -12.23
C GLY A 87 15.86 -3.53 -11.30
N ARG A 88 15.68 -3.55 -9.96
CA ARG A 88 16.79 -3.33 -9.03
C ARG A 88 17.35 -4.65 -8.50
N LEU A 89 18.59 -4.92 -8.87
CA LEU A 89 19.38 -6.04 -8.34
C LEU A 89 19.93 -5.63 -6.96
N ILE A 90 19.49 -6.27 -5.89
CA ILE A 90 20.15 -6.12 -4.59
C ILE A 90 21.54 -6.76 -4.70
N HIS A 91 22.58 -6.00 -4.32
CA HIS A 91 23.94 -6.51 -4.31
C HIS A 91 24.05 -7.72 -3.35
N PRO A 92 24.76 -8.81 -3.71
CA PRO A 92 24.83 -10.02 -2.88
C PRO A 92 25.24 -9.77 -1.43
N GLU A 93 26.13 -8.81 -1.19
CA GLU A 93 26.56 -8.40 0.16
C GLU A 93 25.40 -7.82 0.99
N ILE A 94 24.53 -7.01 0.38
CA ILE A 94 23.34 -6.46 1.05
C ILE A 94 22.31 -7.57 1.29
N ALA A 95 22.16 -8.51 0.34
CA ALA A 95 21.29 -9.66 0.52
C ALA A 95 21.75 -10.55 1.70
N GLU A 96 23.05 -10.72 1.89
CA GLU A 96 23.61 -11.43 3.04
C GLU A 96 23.32 -10.70 4.35
N ILE A 97 23.52 -9.38 4.39
CA ILE A 97 23.17 -8.54 5.55
C ILE A 97 21.68 -8.67 5.90
N LEU A 98 20.80 -8.56 4.89
CA LEU A 98 19.35 -8.72 5.06
C LEU A 98 19.02 -10.08 5.66
N ASN A 99 19.54 -11.18 5.11
CA ASN A 99 19.25 -12.53 5.58
C ASN A 99 19.73 -12.78 7.02
N ARG A 100 20.92 -12.28 7.38
CA ARG A 100 21.42 -12.38 8.76
C ARG A 100 20.55 -11.59 9.71
N CYS A 101 20.21 -10.36 9.34
CA CYS A 101 19.41 -9.49 10.18
C CYS A 101 17.99 -10.05 10.40
N THR A 102 17.32 -10.48 9.33
CA THR A 102 15.98 -11.07 9.44
C THR A 102 15.98 -12.37 10.23
N SER A 103 17.00 -13.22 10.09
CA SER A 103 17.16 -14.42 10.91
C SER A 103 17.32 -14.08 12.40
N GLU A 104 18.09 -13.04 12.72
CA GLU A 104 18.28 -12.59 14.10
C GLU A 104 16.98 -12.04 14.70
N ILE A 105 16.26 -11.19 13.96
CA ILE A 105 14.96 -10.64 14.41
C ILE A 105 13.92 -11.76 14.55
N HIS A 106 13.84 -12.69 13.59
CA HIS A 106 12.92 -13.83 13.65
C HIS A 106 13.20 -14.76 14.83
N SER A 107 14.46 -14.88 15.28
CA SER A 107 14.80 -15.66 16.49
C SER A 107 14.28 -15.02 17.78
N LYS A 108 14.03 -13.70 17.76
CA LYS A 108 13.50 -12.93 18.89
C LYS A 108 11.98 -12.77 18.82
N ILE A 109 11.41 -12.79 17.62
CA ILE A 109 10.02 -12.44 17.36
C ILE A 109 9.42 -13.43 16.36
N ASN A 110 8.42 -14.19 16.79
CA ASN A 110 7.71 -15.10 15.90
C ASN A 110 6.52 -14.39 15.25
N LEU A 111 6.76 -13.76 14.10
CA LEU A 111 5.76 -12.97 13.37
C LEU A 111 4.72 -13.80 12.63
N LYS A 112 4.86 -15.13 12.60
CA LYS A 112 3.95 -16.06 11.90
C LYS A 112 2.73 -16.45 12.74
N ASP A 113 2.81 -16.33 14.06
CA ASP A 113 1.70 -16.57 14.97
C ASP A 113 0.96 -15.26 15.30
N ASP A 114 -0.19 -15.32 15.99
CA ASP A 114 -1.03 -14.18 16.40
C ASP A 114 -0.31 -13.10 17.25
N ASP A 115 1.01 -13.20 17.43
CA ASP A 115 1.91 -12.33 18.20
C ASP A 115 1.85 -10.85 17.81
N LEU A 116 1.52 -10.51 16.57
CA LEU A 116 1.39 -9.10 16.19
C LEU A 116 0.15 -8.44 16.80
N GLU A 117 -0.86 -9.22 17.22
CA GLU A 117 -2.14 -8.76 17.78
C GLU A 117 -2.80 -7.60 16.99
N LEU A 118 -2.44 -7.48 15.70
CA LEU A 118 -2.90 -6.41 14.81
C LEU A 118 -3.64 -7.04 13.63
N PRO A 119 -4.99 -7.06 13.64
CA PRO A 119 -5.77 -7.66 12.56
C PRO A 119 -5.44 -7.09 11.17
N ALA A 120 -5.12 -5.79 11.09
CA ALA A 120 -4.73 -5.15 9.83
C ALA A 120 -3.47 -5.76 9.19
N ALA A 121 -2.53 -6.30 9.99
CA ALA A 121 -1.30 -6.91 9.49
C ALA A 121 -1.55 -8.25 8.76
N LYS A 122 -2.77 -8.82 8.86
CA LYS A 122 -3.18 -9.96 8.04
C LYS A 122 -3.51 -9.57 6.59
N TYR A 123 -3.82 -8.28 6.37
CA TYR A 123 -4.30 -7.76 5.09
C TYR A 123 -3.37 -6.74 4.43
N PHE A 124 -2.45 -6.16 5.20
CA PHE A 124 -1.50 -5.17 4.75
C PHE A 124 -0.11 -5.48 5.29
N ARG A 125 0.92 -5.10 4.53
CA ARG A 125 2.29 -5.18 5.01
C ARG A 125 2.49 -4.31 6.25
N ALA A 126 3.25 -4.80 7.22
CA ALA A 126 3.57 -4.06 8.43
C ALA A 126 4.27 -2.74 8.11
N CYS A 127 5.21 -2.74 7.15
CA CYS A 127 5.88 -1.53 6.70
C CYS A 127 4.90 -0.50 6.11
N ASP A 128 3.88 -0.94 5.37
CA ASP A 128 2.83 -0.07 4.81
C ASP A 128 1.95 0.52 5.92
N LEU A 129 1.58 -0.29 6.92
CA LEU A 129 0.79 0.16 8.09
C LEU A 129 1.55 1.18 8.96
N LEU A 130 2.88 1.05 9.05
CA LEU A 130 3.71 1.96 9.84
C LEU A 130 3.94 3.31 9.16
N LYS A 131 4.08 3.30 7.82
CA LYS A 131 4.47 4.48 7.05
C LYS A 131 3.27 5.22 6.46
N GLY A 132 2.31 4.50 5.90
CA GLY A 132 1.17 5.06 5.18
C GLY A 132 1.57 6.07 4.10
N ASN A 133 0.63 6.93 3.73
CA ASN A 133 0.85 8.07 2.86
C ASN A 133 0.82 9.39 3.63
N ASP A 134 1.56 10.38 3.12
CA ASP A 134 1.34 11.78 3.51
C ASP A 134 0.04 12.29 2.88
N ILE A 135 -1.03 12.30 3.68
CA ILE A 135 -2.36 12.71 3.23
C ILE A 135 -2.39 14.16 2.75
N ARG A 136 -1.57 15.05 3.33
CA ARG A 136 -1.53 16.45 2.92
C ARG A 136 -0.96 16.56 1.51
N GLU A 137 0.17 15.91 1.27
CA GLU A 137 0.81 15.89 -0.04
C GLU A 137 -0.05 15.17 -1.08
N LEU A 138 -0.73 14.08 -0.70
CA LEU A 138 -1.70 13.41 -1.58
C LEU A 138 -2.88 14.31 -1.95
N LEU A 139 -3.43 15.07 -0.99
CA LEU A 139 -4.52 16.00 -1.25
C LEU A 139 -4.07 17.13 -2.20
N LEU A 140 -2.88 17.69 -1.97
CA LEU A 140 -2.27 18.69 -2.86
C LEU A 140 -2.08 18.14 -4.28
N ALA A 141 -1.44 16.97 -4.41
CA ALA A 141 -1.20 16.32 -5.69
C ALA A 141 -2.51 16.01 -6.42
N SER A 142 -3.56 15.64 -5.69
CA SER A 142 -4.89 15.37 -6.25
C SER A 142 -5.54 16.63 -6.81
N GLU A 143 -5.53 17.73 -6.05
CA GLU A 143 -6.11 19.01 -6.48
C GLU A 143 -5.35 19.59 -7.70
N GLU A 144 -4.03 19.47 -7.71
CA GLU A 144 -3.20 19.86 -8.85
C GLU A 144 -3.46 18.98 -10.08
N CYS A 145 -3.46 17.67 -9.91
CA CYS A 145 -3.73 16.73 -10.99
C CYS A 145 -5.13 16.94 -11.59
N LEU A 146 -6.14 17.19 -10.75
CA LEU A 146 -7.50 17.53 -11.20
C LEU A 146 -7.54 18.84 -11.99
N ARG A 147 -6.69 19.81 -11.65
CA ARG A 147 -6.57 21.05 -12.40
C ARG A 147 -5.93 20.80 -13.75
N ASP A 148 -4.83 20.06 -13.78
CA ASP A 148 -4.13 19.70 -15.01
C ASP A 148 -5.01 18.86 -15.94
N ALA A 149 -5.69 17.84 -15.42
CA ALA A 149 -6.58 16.97 -16.18
C ALA A 149 -7.75 17.72 -16.84
N LYS A 150 -8.18 18.87 -16.32
CA LYS A 150 -9.22 19.70 -16.98
C LYS A 150 -8.75 20.32 -18.30
N SER A 151 -7.45 20.49 -18.45
CA SER A 151 -6.84 21.08 -19.65
C SER A 151 -6.67 20.08 -20.79
N TYR A 152 -6.83 18.77 -20.52
CA TYR A 152 -6.64 17.70 -21.50
C TYR A 152 -7.96 17.06 -21.94
N GLY A 153 -8.07 16.80 -23.24
CA GLY A 153 -9.05 15.89 -23.84
C GLY A 153 -8.73 14.41 -23.57
N LYS A 154 -9.63 13.53 -24.03
CA LYS A 154 -9.57 12.09 -23.75
C LYS A 154 -8.35 11.39 -24.35
N ASN A 155 -7.96 11.80 -25.56
CA ASN A 155 -6.91 11.17 -26.36
C ASN A 155 -5.68 12.07 -26.47
N ASP A 156 -5.57 13.08 -25.61
CA ASP A 156 -4.43 14.00 -25.65
C ASP A 156 -3.20 13.30 -25.08
N ASP A 157 -2.05 13.56 -25.68
CA ASP A 157 -0.76 13.15 -25.13
C ASP A 157 -0.44 14.02 -23.89
N ILE A 158 -0.30 13.37 -22.74
CA ILE A 158 -0.02 14.04 -21.47
C ILE A 158 1.45 13.81 -21.10
N GLU A 159 2.14 14.90 -20.76
CA GLU A 159 3.54 14.83 -20.33
C GLU A 159 3.72 13.86 -19.15
N PHE A 160 4.67 12.94 -19.27
CA PHE A 160 4.95 11.91 -18.25
C PHE A 160 5.19 12.49 -16.84
N ASN A 161 5.82 13.66 -16.75
CA ASN A 161 6.08 14.36 -15.49
C ASN A 161 4.81 14.66 -14.67
N LYS A 162 3.64 14.74 -15.32
CA LYS A 162 2.35 14.90 -14.63
C LYS A 162 1.95 13.65 -13.84
N PHE A 163 2.35 12.47 -14.30
CA PHE A 163 2.11 11.20 -13.62
C PHE A 163 3.11 10.92 -12.50
N VAL A 164 4.35 11.42 -12.63
CA VAL A 164 5.44 11.18 -11.64
C VAL A 164 5.05 11.63 -10.22
N ARG A 165 4.25 12.70 -10.09
CA ARG A 165 3.79 13.19 -8.78
C ARG A 165 2.89 12.19 -8.08
N ILE A 166 2.03 11.51 -8.84
CA ILE A 166 1.08 10.51 -8.34
C ILE A 166 1.80 9.17 -8.08
N ARG A 167 2.90 8.88 -8.79
CA ARG A 167 3.74 7.71 -8.52
C ARG A 167 4.39 7.69 -7.13
N ARG A 168 4.32 8.80 -6.37
CA ARG A 168 4.75 8.85 -4.97
C ARG A 168 3.72 8.29 -3.99
N VAL A 169 2.51 7.95 -4.46
CA VAL A 169 1.51 7.26 -3.65
C VAL A 169 2.06 5.88 -3.27
N ARG A 170 2.16 5.62 -1.97
CA ARG A 170 2.36 4.28 -1.42
C ARG A 170 1.05 3.53 -1.55
N GLU A 171 0.92 2.82 -2.66
CA GLU A 171 -0.15 1.85 -2.82
C GLU A 171 0.22 0.58 -2.03
N PRO A 172 -0.68 0.11 -1.15
CA PRO A 172 -0.41 -1.09 -0.34
C PRO A 172 -0.19 -2.32 -1.22
N ILE A 173 0.68 -3.22 -0.77
CA ILE A 173 0.62 -4.62 -1.23
C ILE A 173 -0.37 -5.33 -0.31
N ARG A 174 -1.51 -5.76 -0.86
CA ARG A 174 -2.52 -6.47 -0.09
C ARG A 174 -2.01 -7.87 0.23
N LEU A 175 -1.96 -8.16 1.52
CA LEU A 175 -1.73 -9.51 2.01
C LEU A 175 -3.07 -10.22 2.14
N HIS A 176 -3.04 -11.54 2.04
CA HIS A 176 -4.20 -12.33 2.39
C HIS A 176 -3.71 -13.50 3.26
N PRO A 177 -4.33 -13.75 4.44
CA PRO A 177 -3.84 -14.71 5.42
C PRO A 177 -3.77 -16.16 4.90
N SER A 178 -4.44 -16.44 3.79
CA SER A 178 -4.46 -17.77 3.15
C SER A 178 -3.45 -17.89 2.00
N VAL A 179 -2.66 -16.86 1.69
CA VAL A 179 -1.59 -16.97 0.69
C VAL A 179 -0.24 -17.11 1.39
N GLU A 180 0.30 -18.33 1.34
CA GLU A 180 1.65 -18.64 1.82
C GLU A 180 2.61 -18.74 0.62
N ILE A 181 3.49 -17.75 0.46
CA ILE A 181 4.64 -17.94 -0.43
C ILE A 181 5.68 -18.76 0.34
N ALA A 182 5.91 -20.00 -0.06
CA ALA A 182 7.09 -20.69 0.40
C ALA A 182 8.33 -20.13 -0.34
N GLY A 183 9.18 -19.43 0.41
CA GLY A 183 10.52 -19.09 -0.04
C GLY A 183 11.39 -20.35 -0.19
N ASP A 184 12.57 -20.15 -0.79
CA ASP A 184 13.57 -21.19 -1.11
C ASP A 184 13.61 -22.37 -0.13
N HIS A 185 13.16 -23.53 -0.60
CA HIS A 185 13.32 -24.79 0.12
C HIS A 185 14.45 -25.58 -0.53
N THR A 186 15.40 -26.06 0.29
CA THR A 186 16.41 -27.00 -0.22
C THR A 186 15.93 -28.41 0.06
N GLU A 187 15.45 -29.10 -0.97
CA GLU A 187 15.05 -30.50 -0.90
C GLU A 187 16.14 -31.34 -1.56
N ALA A 188 16.71 -32.30 -0.84
CA ALA A 188 17.77 -33.18 -1.35
C ALA A 188 19.01 -32.46 -1.96
N GLY A 189 19.34 -31.26 -1.46
CA GLY A 189 20.47 -30.46 -1.95
C GLY A 189 20.17 -29.62 -3.20
N GLU A 190 18.96 -29.70 -3.75
CA GLU A 190 18.48 -28.82 -4.82
C GLU A 190 17.65 -27.67 -4.22
N ARG A 191 18.01 -26.45 -4.58
CA ARG A 191 17.22 -25.26 -4.24
C ARG A 191 15.96 -25.27 -5.12
N ARG A 192 14.81 -25.48 -4.50
CA ARG A 192 13.50 -25.48 -5.15
C ARG A 192 12.67 -24.34 -4.60
N LEU A 193 12.22 -23.48 -5.50
CA LEU A 193 11.24 -22.45 -5.18
C LEU A 193 9.85 -23.05 -5.39
N TRP A 194 9.04 -23.09 -4.33
CA TRP A 194 7.64 -23.51 -4.40
C TRP A 194 6.77 -22.33 -4.05
N LEU A 195 5.93 -21.86 -4.97
CA LEU A 195 4.96 -20.81 -4.64
C LEU A 195 3.57 -21.46 -4.57
N ALA A 196 2.97 -21.49 -3.38
CA ALA A 196 1.66 -22.09 -3.13
C ALA A 196 0.61 -21.01 -2.87
N VAL A 197 -0.63 -21.25 -3.27
CA VAL A 197 -1.78 -20.42 -2.89
C VAL A 197 -2.77 -21.34 -2.21
N LYS A 198 -3.01 -21.14 -0.92
CA LYS A 198 -4.00 -21.91 -0.17
C LYS A 198 -5.35 -21.19 -0.27
N ILE A 199 -6.20 -21.67 -1.17
CA ILE A 199 -7.52 -21.07 -1.38
C ILE A 199 -8.51 -21.70 -0.39
N ASP A 200 -8.94 -20.94 0.62
CA ASP A 200 -10.10 -21.27 1.46
C ASP A 200 -11.41 -20.85 0.75
N SER A 201 -12.52 -21.47 1.12
CA SER A 201 -13.83 -21.35 0.46
C SER A 201 -14.66 -20.13 0.86
N ILE A 202 -14.12 -19.22 1.67
CA ILE A 202 -14.81 -18.06 2.26
C ILE A 202 -14.59 -16.76 1.46
N PHE A 203 -14.00 -16.85 0.26
CA PHE A 203 -13.45 -15.68 -0.44
C PHE A 203 -14.38 -15.09 -1.50
N ASP A 204 -14.25 -13.77 -1.69
CA ASP A 204 -14.80 -13.11 -2.87
C ASP A 204 -13.90 -13.33 -4.10
N ALA A 205 -14.49 -13.21 -5.29
CA ALA A 205 -13.80 -13.47 -6.54
C ALA A 205 -12.71 -12.44 -6.86
N LEU A 206 -12.86 -11.19 -6.42
CA LEU A 206 -11.92 -10.10 -6.68
C LEU A 206 -10.63 -10.29 -5.88
N ASP A 207 -10.73 -10.72 -4.62
CA ASP A 207 -9.59 -11.03 -3.77
C ASP A 207 -8.81 -12.22 -4.34
N ILE A 208 -9.50 -13.28 -4.80
CA ILE A 208 -8.84 -14.40 -5.50
C ILE A 208 -8.12 -13.90 -6.75
N GLU A 209 -8.74 -13.05 -7.56
CA GLU A 209 -8.12 -12.47 -8.76
C GLU A 209 -6.90 -11.62 -8.44
N GLN A 210 -6.96 -10.77 -7.41
CA GLN A 210 -5.82 -9.97 -6.96
C GLN A 210 -4.67 -10.84 -6.47
N GLN A 211 -4.96 -11.92 -5.74
CA GLN A 211 -3.94 -12.88 -5.30
C GLN A 211 -3.32 -13.64 -6.47
N ILE A 212 -4.12 -14.01 -7.48
CA ILE A 212 -3.62 -14.63 -8.71
C ILE A 212 -2.75 -13.63 -9.49
N ASP A 213 -3.17 -12.38 -9.63
CA ASP A 213 -2.40 -11.37 -10.36
C ASP A 213 -1.06 -11.09 -9.64
N GLU A 214 -1.04 -11.04 -8.31
CA GLU A 214 0.17 -10.93 -7.50
C GLU A 214 1.04 -12.21 -7.56
N PHE A 215 0.45 -13.40 -7.62
CA PHE A 215 1.15 -14.67 -7.90
C PHE A 215 1.86 -14.62 -9.26
N LEU A 216 1.13 -14.23 -10.31
CA LEU A 216 1.65 -14.14 -11.67
C LEU A 216 2.76 -13.09 -11.76
N TYR A 217 2.63 -12.02 -10.98
CA TYR A 217 3.65 -10.98 -10.87
C TYR A 217 4.96 -11.52 -10.29
N GLN A 218 4.91 -12.20 -9.14
CA GLN A 218 6.11 -12.79 -8.53
C GLN A 218 6.73 -13.88 -9.40
N LEU A 219 5.91 -14.69 -10.07
CA LEU A 219 6.38 -15.68 -11.03
C LEU A 219 7.13 -15.04 -12.18
N ALA A 220 6.59 -13.96 -12.77
CA ALA A 220 7.25 -13.21 -13.83
C ALA A 220 8.59 -12.63 -13.36
N LEU A 221 8.63 -12.07 -12.15
CA LEU A 221 9.86 -11.52 -11.57
C LEU A 221 10.92 -12.58 -11.32
N ASN A 222 10.55 -13.75 -10.79
CA ASN A 222 11.48 -14.84 -10.57
C ASN A 222 12.04 -15.42 -11.88
N ARG A 223 11.19 -15.55 -12.89
CA ARG A 223 11.61 -16.00 -14.22
C ARG A 223 12.56 -15.02 -14.89
N GLU A 224 12.24 -13.72 -14.84
CA GLU A 224 13.11 -12.66 -15.35
C GLU A 224 14.46 -12.64 -14.62
N TRP A 225 14.47 -12.89 -13.30
CA TRP A 225 15.70 -12.97 -12.51
C TRP A 225 16.61 -14.13 -12.97
N ASN A 226 16.02 -15.30 -13.22
CA ASN A 226 16.76 -16.49 -13.63
C ASN A 226 17.12 -16.50 -15.13
N ALA A 227 16.33 -15.79 -15.95
CA ALA A 227 16.52 -15.68 -17.39
C ALA A 227 16.09 -14.28 -17.87
N PRO A 228 17.01 -13.29 -17.85
CA PRO A 228 16.72 -11.94 -18.31
C PRO A 228 16.24 -11.92 -19.77
N GLY A 229 15.14 -11.19 -20.04
CA GLY A 229 14.50 -11.15 -21.35
C GLY A 229 13.55 -12.32 -21.64
N ASP A 230 13.08 -13.03 -20.61
CA ASP A 230 12.13 -14.14 -20.78
C ASP A 230 10.81 -13.62 -21.36
N ALA A 231 10.41 -14.18 -22.50
CA ALA A 231 9.22 -13.72 -23.24
C ALA A 231 7.92 -13.93 -22.44
N VAL A 232 7.86 -14.98 -21.60
CA VAL A 232 6.70 -15.24 -20.73
C VAL A 232 6.61 -14.19 -19.62
N SER A 233 7.74 -13.84 -19.02
CA SER A 233 7.85 -12.79 -18.00
C SER A 233 7.43 -11.44 -18.57
N SER A 234 7.97 -11.09 -19.75
CA SER A 234 7.59 -9.86 -20.47
C SER A 234 6.09 -9.81 -20.78
N ALA A 235 5.49 -10.92 -21.23
CA ALA A 235 4.07 -11.01 -21.50
C ALA A 235 3.21 -10.88 -20.23
N LEU A 236 3.63 -11.50 -19.13
CA LEU A 236 2.96 -11.39 -17.83
C LEU A 236 3.04 -9.97 -17.27
N PHE A 237 4.22 -9.32 -17.30
CA PHE A 237 4.36 -7.93 -16.89
C PHE A 237 3.46 -7.02 -17.72
N ASN A 238 3.45 -7.15 -19.04
CA ASN A 238 2.60 -6.34 -19.91
C ASN A 238 1.10 -6.54 -19.62
N LYS A 239 0.68 -7.79 -19.37
CA LYS A 239 -0.70 -8.11 -19.00
C LYS A 239 -1.10 -7.49 -17.65
N LEU A 240 -0.26 -7.66 -16.63
CA LEU A 240 -0.53 -7.22 -15.26
C LEU A 240 -0.45 -5.70 -15.12
N LEU A 241 0.57 -5.08 -15.72
CA LEU A 241 0.69 -3.61 -15.78
C LEU A 241 -0.43 -3.00 -16.62
N GLY A 242 -0.85 -3.67 -17.71
CA GLY A 242 -2.01 -3.27 -18.51
C GLY A 242 -3.33 -3.30 -17.73
N LYS A 243 -3.55 -4.32 -16.91
CA LYS A 243 -4.70 -4.42 -15.98
C LYS A 243 -4.65 -3.36 -14.86
N GLY A 244 -3.48 -3.17 -14.24
CA GLY A 244 -3.29 -2.17 -13.17
C GLY A 244 -3.52 -0.73 -13.62
N VAL A 245 -3.31 -0.43 -14.90
CA VAL A 245 -3.64 0.86 -15.53
C VAL A 245 -5.14 0.95 -15.90
N ALA A 246 -5.82 -0.17 -16.10
CA ALA A 246 -7.25 -0.23 -16.45
C ALA A 246 -8.20 -0.30 -15.25
N GLY A 247 -7.69 -0.67 -14.06
CA GLY A 247 -8.34 -0.46 -12.76
C GLY A 247 -9.70 -1.12 -12.57
N ASP A 248 -9.73 -2.40 -12.21
CA ASP A 248 -10.88 -2.94 -11.49
C ASP A 248 -10.86 -2.36 -10.07
N MET A 249 -11.67 -1.33 -9.87
CA MET A 249 -11.76 -0.63 -8.59
C MET A 249 -12.38 -1.56 -7.54
N SER A 250 -11.71 -1.75 -6.41
CA SER A 250 -12.32 -2.39 -5.23
C SER A 250 -13.62 -1.65 -4.85
N GLU A 251 -14.57 -2.32 -4.18
CA GLU A 251 -15.84 -1.69 -3.73
C GLU A 251 -15.65 -0.47 -2.81
N ASP A 252 -14.49 -0.37 -2.15
CA ASP A 252 -14.06 0.78 -1.36
C ASP A 252 -13.52 1.95 -2.22
N GLY A 253 -13.37 1.72 -3.52
CA GLY A 253 -12.93 2.69 -4.51
C GLY A 253 -13.98 3.76 -4.73
N VAL A 254 -13.53 5.01 -4.81
CA VAL A 254 -14.45 6.12 -5.01
C VAL A 254 -14.83 6.19 -6.49
N ALA A 255 -16.09 5.97 -6.83
CA ALA A 255 -16.56 5.98 -8.23
C ALA A 255 -16.35 7.31 -9.00
N ARG A 256 -15.96 8.41 -8.33
CA ARG A 256 -15.72 9.75 -8.90
C ARG A 256 -14.56 10.45 -8.20
N ILE A 257 -13.64 11.08 -8.94
CA ILE A 257 -12.47 11.76 -8.32
C ILE A 257 -12.87 12.96 -7.45
N ASP A 258 -13.97 13.66 -7.72
CA ASP A 258 -14.48 14.70 -6.79
C ASP A 258 -14.73 14.10 -5.38
N GLY A 259 -15.05 12.80 -5.31
CA GLY A 259 -15.14 12.05 -4.06
C GLY A 259 -13.76 11.69 -3.48
N ILE A 260 -12.70 11.53 -4.29
CA ILE A 260 -11.34 11.26 -3.80
C ILE A 260 -10.80 12.48 -3.05
N ALA A 261 -10.82 13.66 -3.69
CA ALA A 261 -10.37 14.88 -3.03
C ALA A 261 -11.20 15.16 -1.77
N ALA A 262 -12.50 14.87 -1.81
CA ALA A 262 -13.37 14.96 -0.65
C ALA A 262 -12.94 14.00 0.49
N VAL A 263 -12.66 12.73 0.18
CA VAL A 263 -12.20 11.73 1.17
C VAL A 263 -10.84 12.11 1.75
N LEU A 264 -9.88 12.50 0.91
CA LEU A 264 -8.56 12.95 1.36
C LEU A 264 -8.65 14.21 2.22
N ALA A 265 -9.53 15.17 1.87
CA ALA A 265 -9.80 16.33 2.72
C ALA A 265 -10.40 15.93 4.08
N GLY A 266 -11.29 14.94 4.10
CA GLY A 266 -11.84 14.39 5.34
C GLY A 266 -10.77 13.71 6.21
N LEU A 267 -9.86 12.95 5.61
CA LEU A 267 -8.71 12.32 6.28
C LEU A 267 -7.74 13.37 6.82
N TYR A 268 -7.38 14.37 6.00
CA TYR A 268 -6.47 15.44 6.42
C TYR A 268 -7.03 16.25 7.60
N CYS A 269 -8.29 16.66 7.51
CA CYS A 269 -8.99 17.35 8.60
C CYS A 269 -9.03 16.51 9.88
N ARG A 270 -9.22 15.18 9.74
CA ARG A 270 -9.16 14.26 10.88
C ARG A 270 -7.77 14.20 11.49
N ASP A 271 -6.73 14.05 10.68
CA ASP A 271 -5.37 13.90 11.17
C ASP A 271 -4.90 15.19 11.87
N LEU A 272 -5.21 16.37 11.32
CA LEU A 272 -5.00 17.66 11.99
C LEU A 272 -5.66 17.71 13.38
N ARG A 273 -6.90 17.21 13.50
CA ARG A 273 -7.61 17.18 14.78
C ARG A 273 -7.07 16.12 15.75
N LYS A 274 -6.80 14.92 15.26
CA LYS A 274 -6.54 13.73 16.11
C LYS A 274 -5.06 13.51 16.38
N ARG A 275 -4.18 13.75 15.41
CA ARG A 275 -2.73 13.63 15.55
C ARG A 275 -2.10 14.94 15.98
N ASN A 276 -2.55 16.08 15.43
CA ASN A 276 -1.95 17.40 15.75
C ASN A 276 -2.69 18.15 16.86
N GLY A 277 -3.80 17.60 17.37
CA GLY A 277 -4.54 18.17 18.49
C GLY A 277 -5.32 19.46 18.18
N LEU A 278 -5.50 19.81 16.91
CA LEU A 278 -6.23 21.04 16.54
C LEU A 278 -7.72 20.94 16.87
N ARG A 279 -8.34 22.09 17.15
CA ARG A 279 -9.81 22.18 17.22
C ARG A 279 -10.39 21.94 15.82
N LEU A 280 -11.61 21.40 15.75
CA LEU A 280 -12.23 21.09 14.47
C LEU A 280 -12.40 22.34 13.58
N VAL A 281 -12.64 23.52 14.17
CA VAL A 281 -12.74 24.78 13.42
C VAL A 281 -11.40 25.11 12.73
N ASP A 282 -10.29 24.98 13.45
CA ASP A 282 -8.95 25.28 12.93
C ASP A 282 -8.50 24.23 11.90
N ALA A 283 -8.75 22.94 12.18
CA ALA A 283 -8.46 21.85 11.25
C ALA A 283 -9.22 22.00 9.90
N LYS A 284 -10.49 22.42 9.96
CA LYS A 284 -11.27 22.72 8.74
C LYS A 284 -10.68 23.90 7.98
N LYS A 285 -10.29 24.97 8.69
CA LYS A 285 -9.67 26.15 8.08
C LYS A 285 -8.40 25.77 7.30
N GLU A 286 -7.50 25.01 7.92
CA GLU A 286 -6.29 24.53 7.26
C GLU A 286 -6.59 23.60 6.07
N THR A 287 -7.58 22.72 6.19
CA THR A 287 -8.00 21.86 5.08
C THR A 287 -8.51 22.67 3.88
N LEU A 288 -9.24 23.76 4.13
CA LEU A 288 -9.76 24.68 3.09
C LEU A 288 -8.68 25.50 2.38
N GLU A 289 -7.47 25.59 2.95
CA GLU A 289 -6.33 26.20 2.26
C GLU A 289 -5.92 25.39 1.02
N ILE A 290 -6.15 24.08 1.05
CA ILE A 290 -5.86 23.16 -0.04
C ILE A 290 -7.14 22.84 -0.83
N TYR A 291 -8.16 22.30 -0.17
CA TYR A 291 -9.39 21.84 -0.80
C TYR A 291 -10.43 22.97 -0.89
N LYS A 292 -10.58 23.55 -2.09
CA LYS A 292 -11.43 24.73 -2.33
C LYS A 292 -12.93 24.37 -2.36
N ALA A 293 -13.49 24.08 -1.19
CA ALA A 293 -14.90 23.76 -0.98
C ALA A 293 -15.54 24.62 0.13
N SER A 294 -16.79 24.33 0.49
CA SER A 294 -17.45 24.97 1.64
C SER A 294 -17.03 24.31 2.96
N ASP A 295 -17.13 25.06 4.06
CA ASP A 295 -16.90 24.53 5.41
C ASP A 295 -17.82 23.33 5.72
N ASP A 296 -19.09 23.41 5.30
CA ASP A 296 -20.05 22.30 5.42
C ASP A 296 -19.62 21.05 4.66
N ALA A 297 -18.99 21.20 3.49
CA ALA A 297 -18.47 20.08 2.72
C ALA A 297 -17.33 19.38 3.48
N VAL A 298 -16.38 20.14 4.03
CA VAL A 298 -15.29 19.57 4.84
C VAL A 298 -15.84 18.91 6.10
N ALA A 299 -16.82 19.52 6.77
CA ALA A 299 -17.47 18.92 7.94
C ALA A 299 -18.19 17.59 7.60
N LYS A 300 -18.85 17.52 6.44
CA LYS A 300 -19.47 16.29 5.93
C LYS A 300 -18.41 15.22 5.64
N ASN A 301 -17.35 15.57 4.93
CA ASN A 301 -16.26 14.66 4.58
C ASN A 301 -15.58 14.10 5.83
N TYR A 302 -15.30 14.96 6.81
CA TYR A 302 -14.79 14.56 8.12
C TYR A 302 -15.69 13.51 8.80
N LYS A 303 -17.01 13.73 8.82
CA LYS A 303 -17.96 12.75 9.40
C LYS A 303 -17.95 11.42 8.62
N GLN A 304 -17.94 11.47 7.29
CA GLN A 304 -17.93 10.28 6.43
C GLN A 304 -16.68 9.43 6.65
N VAL A 305 -15.51 10.05 6.71
CA VAL A 305 -14.23 9.37 6.97
C VAL A 305 -14.24 8.70 8.36
N ASN A 306 -14.73 9.37 9.40
CA ASN A 306 -14.83 8.75 10.72
C ASN A 306 -15.80 7.55 10.73
N ALA A 307 -16.90 7.62 10.00
CA ALA A 307 -17.81 6.50 9.85
C ALA A 307 -17.14 5.32 9.13
N LYS A 308 -16.36 5.59 8.08
CA LYS A 308 -15.60 4.55 7.36
C LYS A 308 -14.52 3.90 8.22
N ILE A 309 -13.78 4.70 9.00
CA ILE A 309 -12.79 4.18 9.96
C ILE A 309 -13.47 3.29 11.01
N LYS A 310 -14.66 3.68 11.52
CA LYS A 310 -15.41 2.84 12.45
C LYS A 310 -15.79 1.49 11.83
N LYS A 311 -16.20 1.46 10.56
CA LYS A 311 -16.45 0.20 9.84
C LYS A 311 -15.20 -0.68 9.75
N TYR A 312 -14.02 -0.11 9.54
CA TYR A 312 -12.77 -0.89 9.55
C TYR A 312 -12.47 -1.48 10.93
N ILE A 313 -12.77 -0.77 12.02
CA ILE A 313 -12.68 -1.32 13.38
C ILE A 313 -13.63 -2.52 13.53
N GLU A 314 -14.89 -2.36 13.13
CA GLU A 314 -15.91 -3.43 13.18
C GLU A 314 -15.47 -4.65 12.36
N LYS A 315 -14.89 -4.43 11.17
CA LYS A 315 -14.32 -5.48 10.31
C LYS A 315 -13.16 -6.23 10.98
N PHE A 316 -12.23 -5.50 11.61
CA PHE A 316 -11.13 -6.11 12.35
C PHE A 316 -11.62 -6.95 13.55
N GLU A 317 -12.63 -6.47 14.28
CA GLU A 317 -13.21 -7.19 15.41
C GLU A 317 -13.99 -8.44 14.99
N ALA A 318 -14.61 -8.41 13.80
CA ALA A 318 -15.28 -9.57 13.23
C ALA A 318 -14.30 -10.62 12.66
N GLY A 319 -13.01 -10.29 12.52
CA GLY A 319 -12.04 -11.13 11.82
C GLY A 319 -12.31 -11.23 10.31
N VAL A 320 -13.08 -10.29 9.76
CA VAL A 320 -13.50 -10.29 8.36
C VAL A 320 -13.32 -8.87 7.82
N MET A 321 -12.31 -8.66 6.96
CA MET A 321 -12.18 -7.40 6.21
C MET A 321 -13.13 -7.30 4.99
N VAL A 322 -13.83 -8.38 4.68
CA VAL A 322 -14.69 -8.51 3.49
C VAL A 322 -16.14 -8.12 3.81
N ASP A 323 -16.72 -7.24 3.00
CA ASP A 323 -18.17 -7.08 2.97
C ASP A 323 -18.74 -8.34 2.29
N SER A 324 -19.51 -9.13 3.03
CA SER A 324 -20.40 -10.12 2.44
C SER A 324 -21.56 -9.40 1.75
N VAL A 325 -21.50 -9.25 0.43
CA VAL A 325 -22.69 -9.00 -0.41
C VAL A 325 -22.65 -9.87 -1.65
#